data_AF-A0A832FE52-F1
#
_entry.id   AF-A0A832FE52-F1
#
_cell.length_a   1.000
_cell.length_b   1.000
_cell.length_c   1.000
_cell.angle_alpha   90.00
_cell.angle_beta   90.00
_cell.angle_gamma   90.00
#
_symmetry.space_group_name_H-M   'P 1'
#
loop_
_entity.id
_entity.type
_entity.pdbx_description
1 polymer ?
#
loop_
_entity_poly.entity_id
_entity_poly.type
_entity_poly.pdbx_seq_one_letter_code
_entity_poly.pdbx_strand_id
1 'polypeptide(L)'
;MILSYLIISSDYRWVHGDAGVYARSAKILYETNRIDISYSAASLIGQLFFSNLLCHLFGFKLKILHLSVYLVNFLALLALYLLLSELGLSRFLAVCGALTMLINPISLKMIDWYMTEPFFMFYLIASILFVVKGLRYERPLFLYLGSALAILAVLTRQHAVSLSVALASLVFIERKVMKKKILIHSLIASALPIIAIGLFYLCLLSGKIIQSRLPYTTAVSSNLAVIKSLTNPRTLISRLYFDGLFSLHYSAVFIAPLLITFVLALLTKPGRIKTLRLNFPLTLASALLVSIGTMILYLKDSRLMPYLPSIFSIGALTRVFNFQILSPDQASLILTGFSLAGAIVILIILLEHFLPWRKEINLPADQRKMPNKRGSKRAEAAAISRCPREDRAIKQPSSWNEQKMCADLGSKVFYLWGVSYLLVAIFIGLSYDRYLFPLSILMIYALLSRFPRIIGEQRKTLVITLALIYSLFIFQVASHRLSLDLEWTAGESLIHEGVQPCAINAGLGFNHFYNFDCLTDLYQEIRVGRPINWYKFHPLAEFFITGQEGLEHKHPGLKLYRTFVRKRLFGLLEGKCYIYQRKTGFQEPIWI
;
A
#
# COMPACT_ATOMS: atom_id res chain seq x y z
N MET A 1 16.11 6.10 -2.94
CA MET A 1 15.14 7.07 -3.53
C MET A 1 15.81 7.98 -4.54
N ILE A 2 16.67 8.93 -4.18
CA ILE A 2 17.39 9.77 -5.17
C ILE A 2 18.23 8.90 -6.10
N LEU A 3 18.96 7.92 -5.59
CA LEU A 3 19.70 6.97 -6.42
C LEU A 3 18.75 6.14 -7.33
N SER A 4 17.61 5.69 -6.80
CA SER A 4 16.55 4.99 -7.56
C SER A 4 15.93 5.89 -8.65
N TYR A 5 15.83 7.19 -8.39
CA TYR A 5 15.43 8.16 -9.39
C TYR A 5 16.57 8.31 -10.41
N LEU A 6 17.77 8.74 -10.02
CA LEU A 6 18.89 9.01 -10.92
C LEU A 6 19.31 7.81 -11.79
N ILE A 7 19.40 6.60 -11.23
CA ILE A 7 19.73 5.38 -12.00
C ILE A 7 18.65 5.07 -13.05
N ILE A 8 17.41 5.55 -12.86
CA ILE A 8 16.24 5.04 -13.59
C ILE A 8 15.38 6.16 -14.25
N SER A 9 15.73 7.45 -14.14
CA SER A 9 14.83 8.62 -14.38
C SER A 9 15.05 9.48 -15.63
N SER A 10 15.95 9.15 -16.56
CA SER A 10 16.30 10.15 -17.60
C SER A 10 15.10 10.57 -18.47
N ASP A 11 14.10 9.71 -18.70
CA ASP A 11 12.89 10.03 -19.47
C ASP A 11 11.60 9.43 -18.86
N TYR A 12 10.92 10.18 -17.99
CA TYR A 12 9.57 9.83 -17.52
C TYR A 12 8.50 10.48 -18.42
N ARG A 13 8.09 9.75 -19.46
CA ARG A 13 7.07 10.21 -20.42
C ARG A 13 5.83 9.32 -20.47
N TRP A 14 5.78 8.26 -19.66
CA TRP A 14 4.76 7.22 -19.73
C TRP A 14 4.00 7.07 -18.43
N VAL A 15 2.85 6.39 -18.47
CA VAL A 15 2.06 5.98 -17.31
C VAL A 15 1.58 4.55 -17.50
N HIS A 16 1.31 3.85 -16.40
CA HIS A 16 0.92 2.44 -16.41
C HIS A 16 -0.48 2.24 -15.81
N GLY A 17 -1.28 1.38 -16.43
CA GLY A 17 -2.57 0.96 -15.92
C GLY A 17 -3.48 2.13 -15.53
N ASP A 18 -4.02 2.10 -14.30
CA ASP A 18 -4.91 3.13 -13.78
C ASP A 18 -4.23 4.51 -13.66
N ALA A 19 -2.89 4.56 -13.59
CA ALA A 19 -2.17 5.83 -13.53
C ALA A 19 -2.41 6.70 -14.78
N GLY A 20 -2.83 6.11 -15.91
CA GLY A 20 -3.27 6.86 -17.08
C GLY A 20 -4.50 7.71 -16.82
N VAL A 21 -5.52 7.14 -16.16
CA VAL A 21 -6.74 7.87 -15.77
C VAL A 21 -6.38 8.97 -14.78
N TYR A 22 -5.56 8.65 -13.77
CA TYR A 22 -5.16 9.62 -12.75
C TYR A 22 -4.35 10.77 -13.33
N ALA A 23 -3.42 10.49 -14.25
CA ALA A 23 -2.64 11.51 -14.93
C ALA A 23 -3.50 12.40 -15.83
N ARG A 24 -4.51 11.83 -16.51
CA ARG A 24 -5.49 12.61 -17.28
C ARG A 24 -6.32 13.51 -16.36
N SER A 25 -6.81 13.01 -15.23
CA SER A 25 -7.50 13.82 -14.22
C SER A 25 -6.65 15.00 -13.73
N ALA A 26 -5.35 14.77 -13.49
CA ALA A 26 -4.42 15.84 -13.12
C ALA A 26 -4.22 16.86 -14.26
N LYS A 27 -4.16 16.38 -15.51
CA LYS A 27 -4.08 17.25 -16.71
C LYS A 27 -5.30 18.14 -16.83
N ILE A 28 -6.50 17.57 -16.74
CA ILE A 28 -7.76 18.30 -16.85
C ILE A 28 -7.89 19.34 -15.73
N LEU A 29 -7.55 18.97 -14.50
CA LEU A 29 -7.56 19.92 -13.38
C LEU A 29 -6.60 21.09 -13.62
N TYR A 30 -5.39 20.80 -14.12
CA TYR A 30 -4.40 21.83 -14.45
C TYR A 30 -4.86 22.75 -15.59
N GLU A 31 -5.39 22.19 -16.68
CA GLU A 31 -5.75 22.94 -17.89
C GLU A 31 -7.08 23.69 -17.77
N THR A 32 -8.05 23.14 -17.04
CA THR A 32 -9.43 23.63 -17.04
C THR A 32 -9.94 24.09 -15.68
N ASN A 33 -9.17 23.88 -14.60
CA ASN A 33 -9.61 24.03 -13.21
C ASN A 33 -10.87 23.20 -12.86
N ARG A 34 -11.18 22.17 -13.65
CA ARG A 34 -12.29 21.24 -13.40
C ARG A 34 -11.78 19.92 -12.86
N ILE A 35 -12.50 19.37 -11.90
CA ILE A 35 -12.20 18.05 -11.34
C ILE A 35 -12.96 17.01 -12.17
N ASP A 36 -12.22 16.18 -12.90
CA ASP A 36 -12.72 15.00 -13.58
C ASP A 36 -12.12 13.75 -12.94
N ILE A 37 -12.96 12.94 -12.28
CA ILE A 37 -12.57 11.66 -11.67
C ILE A 37 -13.23 10.47 -12.39
N SER A 38 -13.68 10.69 -13.62
CA SER A 38 -14.32 9.66 -14.44
C SER A 38 -13.45 8.39 -14.53
N TYR A 39 -14.08 7.23 -14.37
CA TYR A 39 -13.46 5.89 -14.37
C TYR A 39 -12.42 5.61 -13.27
N SER A 40 -12.21 6.53 -12.33
CA SER A 40 -11.47 6.23 -11.11
C SER A 40 -12.35 5.47 -10.13
N ALA A 41 -11.88 4.30 -9.67
CA ALA A 41 -12.49 3.62 -8.51
C ALA A 41 -12.14 4.33 -7.18
N ALA A 42 -11.08 5.14 -7.17
CA ALA A 42 -10.65 5.91 -6.02
C ALA A 42 -11.23 7.33 -6.03
N SER A 43 -11.36 7.95 -4.85
CA SER A 43 -11.82 9.34 -4.73
C SER A 43 -10.86 10.33 -5.41
N LEU A 44 -9.55 10.05 -5.39
CA LEU A 44 -8.49 10.73 -6.15
C LEU A 44 -8.21 12.21 -5.77
N ILE A 45 -9.17 12.94 -5.21
CA ILE A 45 -9.11 14.36 -4.88
C ILE A 45 -7.86 14.75 -4.08
N GLY A 46 -7.54 14.01 -3.01
CA GLY A 46 -6.39 14.35 -2.15
C GLY A 46 -5.04 14.26 -2.86
N GLN A 47 -4.89 13.35 -3.82
CA GLN A 47 -3.70 13.25 -4.68
C GLN A 47 -3.67 14.36 -5.74
N LEU A 48 -4.83 14.70 -6.32
CA LEU A 48 -4.93 15.75 -7.33
C LEU A 48 -4.52 17.10 -6.77
N PHE A 49 -4.94 17.47 -5.57
CA PHE A 49 -4.54 18.75 -4.98
C PHE A 49 -3.02 18.88 -4.81
N PHE A 50 -2.38 17.84 -4.31
CA PHE A 50 -0.92 17.84 -4.13
C PHE A 50 -0.19 17.95 -5.47
N SER A 51 -0.63 17.18 -6.46
CA SER A 51 0.05 17.14 -7.76
C SER A 51 -0.26 18.38 -8.60
N ASN A 52 -1.47 18.93 -8.49
CA ASN A 52 -1.86 20.17 -9.13
C ASN A 52 -1.01 21.35 -8.64
N LEU A 53 -0.68 21.40 -7.34
CA LEU A 53 0.25 22.40 -6.80
C LEU A 53 1.62 22.30 -7.52
N LEU A 54 2.15 21.09 -7.69
CA LEU A 54 3.43 20.89 -8.38
C LEU A 54 3.33 21.20 -9.88
N CYS A 55 2.23 20.87 -10.55
CA CYS A 55 2.01 21.22 -11.95
C CYS A 55 1.86 22.73 -12.14
N HIS A 56 1.29 23.47 -11.20
CA HIS A 56 1.26 24.95 -11.25
C HIS A 56 2.66 25.56 -11.08
N LEU A 57 3.52 24.95 -10.26
CA LEU A 57 4.89 25.43 -10.04
C LEU A 57 5.84 25.12 -11.21
N PHE A 58 5.68 23.96 -11.88
CA PHE A 58 6.66 23.44 -12.86
C PHE A 58 6.09 23.20 -14.27
N GLY A 59 4.81 23.48 -14.48
CA GLY A 59 4.06 23.10 -15.68
C GLY A 59 3.60 21.63 -15.63
N PHE A 60 2.50 21.31 -16.33
CA PHE A 60 2.05 19.94 -16.46
C PHE A 60 3.00 19.13 -17.36
N LYS A 61 3.62 18.11 -16.78
CA LYS A 61 4.40 17.07 -17.48
C LYS A 61 4.23 15.78 -16.71
N LEU A 62 4.16 14.63 -17.40
CA LEU A 62 4.11 13.32 -16.74
C LEU A 62 5.29 13.11 -15.78
N LYS A 63 6.48 13.61 -16.13
CA LYS A 63 7.66 13.63 -15.26
C LYS A 63 7.42 14.30 -13.90
N ILE A 64 6.63 15.38 -13.85
CA ILE A 64 6.31 16.08 -12.60
C ILE A 64 5.36 15.25 -11.73
N LEU A 65 4.40 14.55 -12.35
CA LEU A 65 3.53 13.60 -11.64
C LEU A 65 4.31 12.42 -11.07
N HIS A 66 5.30 11.90 -11.80
CA HIS A 66 6.21 10.89 -11.26
C HIS A 66 7.03 11.45 -10.10
N LEU A 67 7.61 12.65 -10.25
CA LEU A 67 8.37 13.29 -9.18
C LEU A 67 7.54 13.49 -7.92
N SER A 68 6.24 13.79 -8.04
CA SER A 68 5.36 13.93 -6.88
C SER A 68 5.21 12.61 -6.12
N VAL A 69 5.15 11.48 -6.81
CA VAL A 69 5.15 10.14 -6.19
C VAL A 69 6.45 9.87 -5.43
N TYR A 70 7.60 10.21 -6.01
CA TYR A 70 8.90 10.09 -5.33
C TYR A 70 8.96 10.94 -4.06
N LEU A 71 8.52 12.20 -4.14
CA LEU A 71 8.49 13.10 -3.00
C LEU A 71 7.58 12.57 -1.89
N VAL A 72 6.37 12.15 -2.24
CA VAL A 72 5.39 11.64 -1.30
C VAL A 72 5.81 10.33 -0.65
N ASN A 73 6.42 9.41 -1.40
CA ASN A 73 6.99 8.19 -0.81
C ASN A 73 8.12 8.51 0.17
N PHE A 74 8.99 9.48 -0.14
CA PHE A 74 10.02 9.92 0.80
C PHE A 74 9.40 10.47 2.09
N LEU A 75 8.37 11.32 1.96
CA LEU A 75 7.63 11.86 3.10
C LEU A 75 6.90 10.77 3.89
N ALA A 76 6.37 9.74 3.24
CA ALA A 76 5.75 8.59 3.90
C ALA A 76 6.76 7.81 4.75
N LEU A 77 7.97 7.59 4.24
CA LEU A 77 9.05 6.91 4.98
C LEU A 77 9.52 7.74 6.16
N LEU A 78 9.66 9.05 5.99
CA LEU A 78 9.99 9.96 7.08
C LEU A 78 8.90 9.96 8.15
N ALA A 79 7.63 10.07 7.75
CA ALA A 79 6.49 10.00 8.66
C ALA A 79 6.45 8.66 9.41
N LEU A 80 6.78 7.55 8.73
CA LEU A 80 6.84 6.23 9.35
C LEU A 80 7.98 6.13 10.37
N TYR A 81 9.18 6.58 10.01
CA TYR A 81 10.31 6.64 10.94
C TYR A 81 9.96 7.44 12.21
N LEU A 82 9.31 8.59 12.02
CA LEU A 82 8.86 9.44 13.13
C LEU A 82 7.76 8.75 13.96
N LEU A 83 6.80 8.08 13.32
CA LEU A 83 5.74 7.33 14.01
C LEU A 83 6.31 6.19 14.85
N LEU A 84 7.20 5.38 14.29
CA LEU A 84 7.84 4.28 14.99
C LEU A 84 8.68 4.77 16.18
N SER A 85 9.37 5.89 16.02
CA SER A 85 10.11 6.55 17.10
C SER A 85 9.17 7.08 18.19
N GLU A 86 8.05 7.66 17.79
CA GLU A 86 7.01 8.17 18.71
C GLU A 86 6.39 7.02 19.52
N LEU A 87 6.19 5.86 18.90
CA LEU A 87 5.73 4.62 19.53
C LEU A 87 6.82 3.94 20.41
N GLY A 88 7.99 4.57 20.58
CA GLY A 88 9.02 4.12 21.52
C GLY A 88 10.04 3.14 20.95
N LEU A 89 10.07 2.90 19.64
CA LEU A 89 11.15 2.14 19.03
C LEU A 89 12.46 2.93 19.04
N SER A 90 13.58 2.20 19.20
CA SER A 90 14.90 2.82 19.04
C SER A 90 15.12 3.34 17.61
N ARG A 91 15.95 4.37 17.45
CA ARG A 91 16.26 4.98 16.14
C ARG A 91 16.63 3.94 15.07
N PHE A 92 17.46 2.97 15.44
CA PHE A 92 17.86 1.87 14.54
C PHE A 92 16.65 1.06 14.06
N LEU A 93 15.79 0.61 14.98
CA LEU A 93 14.61 -0.18 14.63
C LEU A 93 13.60 0.64 13.82
N ALA A 94 13.43 1.92 14.13
CA ALA A 94 12.56 2.81 13.35
C ALA A 94 13.07 2.96 11.91
N VAL A 95 14.38 3.12 11.69
CA VAL A 95 14.98 3.14 10.35
C VAL A 95 14.78 1.80 9.64
N CYS A 96 15.02 0.68 10.32
CA CYS A 96 14.78 -0.64 9.75
C CYS A 96 13.31 -0.84 9.35
N GLY A 97 12.37 -0.38 10.17
CA GLY A 97 10.94 -0.44 9.84
C GLY A 97 10.58 0.39 8.61
N ALA A 98 11.08 1.63 8.53
CA ALA A 98 10.90 2.47 7.34
C ALA A 98 11.54 1.84 6.09
N LEU A 99 12.77 1.34 6.17
CA LEU A 99 13.44 0.67 5.05
C LEU A 99 12.73 -0.62 4.62
N THR A 100 12.15 -1.37 5.57
CA THR A 100 11.34 -2.55 5.25
C THR A 100 10.14 -2.18 4.40
N MET A 101 9.45 -1.08 4.73
CA MET A 101 8.37 -0.55 3.91
C MET A 101 8.88 -0.13 2.52
N LEU A 102 10.02 0.57 2.43
CA LEU A 102 10.58 0.99 1.13
C LEU A 102 10.94 -0.20 0.23
N ILE A 103 11.53 -1.24 0.80
CA ILE A 103 12.12 -2.39 0.07
C ILE A 103 11.06 -3.45 -0.27
N ASN A 104 9.83 -3.26 0.20
CA ASN A 104 8.71 -4.10 -0.18
C ASN A 104 8.49 -4.08 -1.71
N PRO A 105 8.32 -5.25 -2.36
CA PRO A 105 8.06 -5.36 -3.80
C PRO A 105 6.99 -4.40 -4.32
N ILE A 106 5.87 -4.28 -3.58
CA ILE A 106 4.76 -3.42 -3.98
C ILE A 106 5.19 -1.96 -3.91
N SER A 107 5.89 -1.56 -2.85
CA SER A 107 6.34 -0.17 -2.69
C SER A 107 7.31 0.22 -3.79
N LEU A 108 8.28 -0.62 -4.10
CA LEU A 108 9.23 -0.36 -5.19
C LEU A 108 8.53 -0.22 -6.54
N LYS A 109 7.51 -1.04 -6.82
CA LYS A 109 6.69 -0.91 -8.02
C LYS A 109 5.86 0.38 -8.04
N MET A 110 5.27 0.74 -6.89
CA MET A 110 4.39 1.90 -6.75
C MET A 110 5.14 3.23 -6.71
N ILE A 111 6.45 3.24 -6.46
CA ILE A 111 7.27 4.46 -6.50
C ILE A 111 7.31 5.08 -7.91
N ASP A 112 7.01 4.29 -8.94
CA ASP A 112 7.06 4.73 -10.34
C ASP A 112 5.74 4.96 -11.00
N TRP A 113 4.65 4.71 -10.31
CA TRP A 113 3.34 4.85 -10.88
C TRP A 113 2.64 6.00 -10.18
N TYR A 114 2.06 6.90 -10.96
CA TYR A 114 1.22 7.99 -10.47
C TYR A 114 -0.12 7.45 -9.95
N MET A 115 -0.03 6.63 -8.91
CA MET A 115 -1.11 5.87 -8.29
C MET A 115 -1.51 6.52 -6.98
N THR A 116 -2.71 6.20 -6.50
CA THR A 116 -3.27 6.74 -5.25
C THR A 116 -2.57 6.25 -3.99
N GLU A 117 -1.94 5.08 -4.05
CA GLU A 117 -1.41 4.33 -2.92
C GLU A 117 -0.26 5.08 -2.21
N PRO A 118 0.76 5.62 -2.91
CA PRO A 118 1.78 6.48 -2.30
C PRO A 118 1.21 7.66 -1.49
N PHE A 119 0.27 8.42 -2.07
CA PHE A 119 -0.37 9.58 -1.44
C PHE A 119 -1.22 9.17 -0.24
N PHE A 120 -2.01 8.12 -0.43
CA PHE A 120 -2.80 7.54 0.64
C PHE A 120 -1.93 7.11 1.82
N MET A 121 -0.83 6.39 1.58
CA MET A 121 0.10 5.95 2.61
C MET A 121 0.74 7.13 3.35
N PHE A 122 1.22 8.14 2.63
CA PHE A 122 1.77 9.34 3.25
C PHE A 122 0.75 10.02 4.18
N TYR A 123 -0.42 10.35 3.66
CA TYR A 123 -1.45 11.04 4.43
C TYR A 123 -1.91 10.23 5.63
N LEU A 124 -2.08 8.92 5.47
CA LEU A 124 -2.50 8.02 6.54
C LEU A 124 -1.45 7.91 7.65
N ILE A 125 -0.19 7.66 7.31
CA ILE A 125 0.89 7.52 8.29
C ILE A 125 1.13 8.84 9.02
N ALA A 126 1.18 9.94 8.28
CA ALA A 126 1.36 11.26 8.87
C ALA A 126 0.17 11.62 9.77
N SER A 127 -1.05 11.26 9.37
CA SER A 127 -2.24 11.42 10.21
C SER A 127 -2.12 10.65 11.53
N ILE A 128 -1.78 9.36 11.48
CA ILE A 128 -1.55 8.53 12.67
C ILE A 128 -0.47 9.15 13.57
N LEU A 129 0.67 9.56 12.98
CA LEU A 129 1.76 10.22 13.70
C LEU A 129 1.25 11.43 14.50
N PHE A 130 0.48 12.32 13.87
CA PHE A 130 -0.03 13.51 14.53
C PHE A 130 -1.13 13.20 15.54
N VAL A 131 -1.98 12.19 15.30
CA VAL A 131 -2.94 11.71 16.30
C VAL A 131 -2.21 11.17 17.53
N VAL A 132 -1.20 10.32 17.36
CA VAL A 132 -0.37 9.78 18.44
C VAL A 132 0.31 10.92 19.21
N LYS A 133 0.89 11.91 18.53
CA LYS A 133 1.47 13.10 19.18
C LYS A 133 0.43 13.93 19.93
N GLY A 134 -0.77 14.10 19.37
CA GLY A 134 -1.86 14.85 19.99
C GLY A 134 -2.35 14.20 21.28
N LEU A 135 -2.46 12.87 21.29
CA LEU A 135 -2.79 12.09 22.48
C LEU A 135 -1.65 12.11 23.50
N ARG A 136 -0.40 11.91 23.05
CA ARG A 136 0.76 11.81 23.95
C ARG A 136 1.11 13.13 24.63
N TYR A 137 1.09 14.21 23.88
CA TYR A 137 1.46 15.55 24.37
C TYR A 137 0.26 16.37 24.81
N GLU A 138 -0.95 15.81 24.74
CA GLU A 138 -2.21 16.50 25.06
C GLU A 138 -2.35 17.86 24.34
N ARG A 139 -2.01 17.88 23.04
CA ARG A 139 -2.04 19.09 22.21
C ARG A 139 -3.08 18.95 21.10
N PRO A 140 -4.22 19.67 21.19
CA PRO A 140 -5.26 19.60 20.17
C PRO A 140 -4.81 19.95 18.76
N LEU A 141 -3.84 20.86 18.61
CA LEU A 141 -3.28 21.22 17.31
C LEU A 141 -2.80 19.98 16.54
N PHE A 142 -2.15 19.03 17.21
CA PHE A 142 -1.73 17.80 16.55
C PHE A 142 -2.91 16.89 16.18
N LEU A 143 -3.99 16.86 16.97
CA LEU A 143 -5.21 16.14 16.59
C LEU A 143 -5.85 16.75 15.34
N TYR A 144 -5.87 18.08 15.23
CA TYR A 144 -6.38 18.78 14.04
C TYR A 144 -5.48 18.60 12.81
N LEU A 145 -4.15 18.65 12.97
CA LEU A 145 -3.22 18.31 11.88
C LEU A 145 -3.39 16.86 11.42
N GLY A 146 -3.54 15.94 12.38
CA GLY A 146 -3.86 14.54 12.10
C GLY A 146 -5.18 14.40 11.34
N SER A 147 -6.22 15.11 11.77
CA SER A 147 -7.52 15.11 11.12
C SER A 147 -7.48 15.70 9.71
N ALA A 148 -6.77 16.80 9.49
CA ALA A 148 -6.58 17.40 8.16
C ALA A 148 -5.90 16.43 7.18
N LEU A 149 -4.87 15.71 7.64
CA LEU A 149 -4.23 14.66 6.84
C LEU A 149 -5.15 13.45 6.65
N ALA A 150 -5.98 13.09 7.63
CA ALA A 150 -6.99 12.03 7.46
C ALA A 150 -8.05 12.43 6.42
N ILE A 151 -8.45 13.71 6.36
CA ILE A 151 -9.33 14.21 5.29
C ILE A 151 -8.67 13.99 3.93
N LEU A 152 -7.41 14.40 3.76
CA LEU A 152 -6.69 14.17 2.49
C LEU A 152 -6.53 12.68 2.17
N ALA A 153 -6.28 11.83 3.16
CA ALA A 153 -6.20 10.38 3.00
C ALA A 153 -7.55 9.82 2.52
N VAL A 154 -8.65 10.20 3.16
CA VAL A 154 -10.01 9.77 2.83
C VAL A 154 -10.45 10.25 1.45
N LEU A 155 -10.13 11.50 1.11
CA LEU A 155 -10.37 12.10 -0.21
C LEU A 155 -9.44 11.53 -1.30
N THR A 156 -8.37 10.84 -0.94
CA THR A 156 -7.57 10.03 -1.88
C THR A 156 -8.19 8.64 -2.01
N ARG A 157 -8.48 7.98 -0.88
CA ARG A 157 -9.14 6.67 -0.80
C ARG A 157 -10.03 6.57 0.44
N GLN A 158 -11.28 6.18 0.25
CA GLN A 158 -12.30 6.05 1.30
C GLN A 158 -11.91 5.18 2.51
N HIS A 159 -11.00 4.20 2.34
CA HIS A 159 -10.59 3.28 3.42
C HIS A 159 -9.88 3.97 4.60
N ALA A 160 -9.36 5.19 4.42
CA ALA A 160 -8.78 5.96 5.54
C ALA A 160 -9.80 6.33 6.62
N VAL A 161 -11.11 6.17 6.36
CA VAL A 161 -12.17 6.37 7.38
C VAL A 161 -11.97 5.45 8.59
N SER A 162 -11.26 4.33 8.42
CA SER A 162 -10.84 3.43 9.50
C SER A 162 -10.10 4.15 10.64
N LEU A 163 -9.33 5.21 10.35
CA LEU A 163 -8.65 5.98 11.39
C LEU A 163 -9.63 6.80 12.24
N SER A 164 -10.65 7.39 11.62
CA SER A 164 -11.74 8.06 12.34
C SER A 164 -12.47 7.10 13.26
N VAL A 165 -12.78 5.89 12.78
CA VAL A 165 -13.41 4.83 13.59
C VAL A 165 -12.52 4.47 14.77
N ALA A 166 -11.22 4.25 14.53
CA ALA A 166 -10.28 3.90 15.60
C ALA A 166 -10.14 4.96 16.68
N LEU A 167 -10.06 6.24 16.30
CA LEU A 167 -9.99 7.34 17.26
C LEU A 167 -11.29 7.49 18.05
N ALA A 168 -12.46 7.35 17.40
CA ALA A 168 -13.75 7.36 18.08
C ALA A 168 -13.90 6.18 19.06
N SER A 169 -13.49 4.98 18.64
CA SER A 169 -13.46 3.78 19.51
C SER A 169 -12.54 3.98 20.71
N LEU A 170 -11.35 4.55 20.51
CA LEU A 170 -10.44 4.87 21.61
C LEU A 170 -11.10 5.82 22.61
N VAL A 171 -11.71 6.91 22.13
CA VAL A 171 -12.40 7.86 23.01
C VAL A 171 -13.50 7.17 23.81
N PHE A 172 -14.28 6.29 23.18
CA PHE A 172 -15.35 5.56 23.86
C PHE A 172 -14.81 4.63 24.97
N ILE A 173 -13.74 3.89 24.69
CA ILE A 173 -13.09 2.93 25.61
C ILE A 173 -12.39 3.67 26.75
N GLU A 174 -11.64 4.72 26.44
CA GLU A 174 -10.72 5.40 27.38
C GLU A 174 -11.30 6.70 27.96
N ARG A 175 -12.62 6.93 27.81
CA ARG A 175 -13.28 8.18 28.24
C ARG A 175 -13.04 8.57 29.70
N LYS A 176 -12.84 7.58 30.58
CA LYS A 176 -12.61 7.80 32.02
C LYS A 176 -11.17 8.24 32.33
N VAL A 177 -10.23 7.90 31.45
CA VAL A 177 -8.79 8.15 31.63
C VAL A 177 -8.38 9.44 30.94
N MET A 178 -9.02 9.78 29.81
CA MET A 178 -8.72 10.98 29.04
C MET A 178 -9.21 12.27 29.74
N LYS A 179 -8.38 13.31 29.71
CA LYS A 179 -8.80 14.66 30.13
C LYS A 179 -9.95 15.14 29.23
N LYS A 180 -10.98 15.76 29.84
CA LYS A 180 -12.18 16.28 29.13
C LYS A 180 -11.83 17.10 27.89
N LYS A 181 -10.81 17.96 27.98
CA LYS A 181 -10.31 18.74 26.85
C LYS A 181 -9.89 17.83 25.69
N ILE A 182 -8.98 16.88 25.92
CA ILE A 182 -8.48 16.00 24.86
C ILE A 182 -9.58 15.10 24.32
N LEU A 183 -10.48 14.60 25.18
CA LEU A 183 -11.63 13.82 24.76
C LEU A 183 -12.50 14.56 23.73
N ILE A 184 -12.89 15.81 24.00
CA ILE A 184 -13.70 16.61 23.07
C ILE A 184 -12.97 16.83 21.75
N HIS A 185 -11.69 17.20 21.79
CA HIS A 185 -10.93 17.49 20.57
C HIS A 185 -10.69 16.21 19.75
N SER A 186 -10.52 15.05 20.39
CA SER A 186 -10.44 13.76 19.71
C SER A 186 -11.76 13.37 19.03
N LEU A 187 -12.92 13.65 19.66
CA LEU A 187 -14.22 13.45 19.03
C LEU A 187 -14.38 14.32 17.78
N ILE A 188 -14.07 15.61 17.88
CA ILE A 188 -14.12 16.53 16.74
C ILE A 188 -13.16 16.05 15.63
N ALA A 189 -11.92 15.75 15.98
CA ALA A 189 -10.92 15.26 15.04
C ALA A 189 -11.34 13.94 14.35
N SER A 190 -12.06 13.06 15.03
CA SER A 190 -12.60 11.82 14.46
C SER A 190 -13.78 12.06 13.51
N ALA A 191 -14.63 13.06 13.79
CA ALA A 191 -15.81 13.36 13.00
C ALA A 191 -15.48 14.06 11.68
N LEU A 192 -14.46 14.94 11.66
CA LEU A 192 -14.12 15.75 10.48
C LEU A 192 -13.86 14.95 9.19
N PRO A 193 -13.08 13.84 9.16
CA PRO A 193 -12.90 13.05 7.94
C PRO A 193 -14.18 12.34 7.48
N ILE A 194 -15.07 11.97 8.41
CA ILE A 194 -16.39 11.38 8.10
C ILE A 194 -17.28 12.43 7.43
N ILE A 195 -17.28 13.66 7.95
CA ILE A 195 -18.01 14.77 7.34
C ILE A 195 -17.45 15.08 5.95
N ALA A 196 -16.12 15.10 5.79
CA ALA A 196 -15.48 15.39 4.52
C ALA A 196 -15.84 14.37 3.42
N ILE A 197 -15.88 13.07 3.73
CA ILE A 197 -16.34 12.07 2.77
C ILE A 197 -17.83 12.18 2.46
N GLY A 198 -18.66 12.51 3.46
CA GLY A 198 -20.08 12.79 3.24
C GLY A 198 -20.29 13.96 2.28
N LEU A 199 -19.58 15.08 2.50
CA LEU A 199 -19.60 16.25 1.63
C LEU A 199 -19.07 15.92 0.22
N PHE A 200 -18.04 15.11 0.10
CA PHE A 200 -17.54 14.63 -1.18
C PHE A 200 -18.62 13.88 -1.97
N TYR A 201 -19.33 12.94 -1.34
CA TYR A 201 -20.43 12.23 -2.00
C TYR A 201 -21.62 13.14 -2.32
N LEU A 202 -21.95 14.11 -1.48
CA LEU A 202 -22.98 15.11 -1.79
C LEU A 202 -22.58 15.97 -3.01
N CYS A 203 -21.32 16.37 -3.10
CA CYS A 203 -20.80 17.09 -4.27
C CYS A 203 -20.88 16.23 -5.53
N LEU A 204 -20.55 14.95 -5.42
CA LEU A 204 -20.65 13.99 -6.51
C LEU A 204 -22.10 13.85 -7.01
N LEU A 205 -23.05 13.70 -6.09
CA LEU A 205 -24.49 13.60 -6.39
C LEU A 205 -25.05 14.89 -7.01
N SER A 206 -24.50 16.05 -6.65
CA SER A 206 -24.90 17.34 -7.21
C SER A 206 -24.42 17.59 -8.64
N GLY A 207 -23.56 16.72 -9.20
CA GLY A 207 -22.99 16.89 -10.54
C GLY A 207 -21.89 17.95 -10.66
N LYS A 208 -21.44 18.53 -9.53
CA LYS A 208 -20.33 19.52 -9.51
C LYS A 208 -18.96 18.91 -9.83
N ILE A 209 -18.80 17.61 -9.60
CA ILE A 209 -17.62 16.84 -9.97
C ILE A 209 -17.97 16.04 -11.22
N ILE A 210 -17.17 16.18 -12.28
CA ILE A 210 -17.41 15.44 -13.52
C ILE A 210 -17.10 13.98 -13.24
N GLN A 211 -18.14 13.15 -13.37
CA GLN A 211 -18.03 11.71 -13.36
C GLN A 211 -18.87 11.18 -14.52
N SER A 212 -18.21 10.55 -15.49
CA SER A 212 -18.91 9.79 -16.54
C SER A 212 -19.87 8.81 -15.88
N ARG A 213 -21.08 8.63 -16.41
CA ARG A 213 -22.17 7.85 -15.78
C ARG A 213 -21.88 6.33 -15.65
N LEU A 214 -20.67 5.87 -15.99
CA LEU A 214 -20.32 4.47 -16.18
C LEU A 214 -19.78 3.70 -14.96
N PRO A 215 -19.16 4.28 -13.90
CA PRO A 215 -18.68 3.52 -12.75
C PRO A 215 -19.67 3.47 -11.58
N TYR A 216 -20.88 4.02 -11.74
CA TYR A 216 -21.95 3.87 -10.73
C TYR A 216 -22.19 2.39 -10.39
N THR A 217 -22.00 1.48 -11.35
CA THR A 217 -22.16 0.03 -11.15
C THR A 217 -21.07 -0.62 -10.29
N THR A 218 -19.82 -0.15 -10.32
CA THR A 218 -18.72 -0.70 -9.48
C THR A 218 -18.74 -0.18 -8.05
N ALA A 219 -19.05 1.11 -7.84
CA ALA A 219 -19.22 1.65 -6.50
C ALA A 219 -20.50 1.10 -5.85
N VAL A 220 -21.62 1.05 -6.57
CA VAL A 220 -22.88 0.45 -6.07
C VAL A 220 -22.74 -1.06 -5.86
N SER A 221 -22.03 -1.80 -6.72
CA SER A 221 -21.81 -3.23 -6.49
C SER A 221 -20.94 -3.50 -5.26
N SER A 222 -19.94 -2.67 -4.95
CA SER A 222 -19.18 -2.75 -3.70
C SER A 222 -20.03 -2.43 -2.47
N ASN A 223 -20.93 -1.43 -2.55
CA ASN A 223 -21.86 -1.11 -1.46
C ASN A 223 -22.91 -2.20 -1.25
N LEU A 224 -23.44 -2.78 -2.33
CA LEU A 224 -24.32 -3.95 -2.28
C LEU A 224 -23.59 -5.18 -1.73
N ALA A 225 -22.29 -5.32 -2.00
CA ALA A 225 -21.47 -6.38 -1.45
C ALA A 225 -21.27 -6.23 0.06
N VAL A 226 -21.10 -5.01 0.58
CA VAL A 226 -21.07 -4.73 2.02
C VAL A 226 -22.40 -5.12 2.65
N ILE A 227 -23.52 -4.65 2.09
CA ILE A 227 -24.87 -4.96 2.61
C ILE A 227 -25.11 -6.47 2.59
N LYS A 228 -24.82 -7.15 1.47
CA LYS A 228 -24.94 -8.62 1.36
C LYS A 228 -24.07 -9.37 2.37
N SER A 229 -22.89 -8.85 2.68
CA SER A 229 -22.00 -9.47 3.67
C SER A 229 -22.53 -9.29 5.09
N LEU A 230 -23.09 -8.11 5.40
CA LEU A 230 -23.69 -7.84 6.70
C LEU A 230 -24.99 -8.63 6.91
N THR A 231 -25.77 -8.89 5.85
CA THR A 231 -27.04 -9.63 5.94
C THR A 231 -26.88 -11.14 5.85
N ASN A 232 -25.74 -11.66 5.39
CA ASN A 232 -25.48 -13.10 5.27
C ASN A 232 -24.28 -13.54 6.12
N PRO A 233 -24.49 -14.14 7.30
CA PRO A 233 -23.40 -14.54 8.20
C PRO A 233 -22.47 -15.57 7.57
N ARG A 234 -22.95 -16.42 6.64
CA ARG A 234 -22.08 -17.36 5.91
C ARG A 234 -21.11 -16.61 5.01
N THR A 235 -21.58 -15.59 4.29
CA THR A 235 -20.73 -14.72 3.46
C THR A 235 -19.77 -13.90 4.30
N LEU A 236 -20.20 -13.43 5.48
CA LEU A 236 -19.32 -12.72 6.39
C LEU A 236 -18.20 -13.63 6.93
N ILE A 237 -18.53 -14.83 7.40
CA ILE A 237 -17.54 -15.79 7.90
C ILE A 237 -16.60 -16.20 6.78
N SER A 238 -17.11 -16.45 5.57
CA SER A 238 -16.25 -16.76 4.44
C SER A 238 -15.32 -15.59 4.14
N ARG A 239 -15.79 -14.34 4.08
CA ARG A 239 -14.92 -13.17 3.86
C ARG A 239 -13.90 -12.94 4.97
N LEU A 240 -14.31 -13.04 6.23
CA LEU A 240 -13.39 -12.95 7.37
C LEU A 240 -12.28 -13.99 7.26
N TYR A 241 -12.64 -15.21 6.86
CA TYR A 241 -11.70 -16.30 6.67
C TYR A 241 -10.83 -16.09 5.43
N PHE A 242 -11.40 -15.90 4.25
CA PHE A 242 -10.65 -15.72 3.00
C PHE A 242 -9.86 -14.40 3.04
N ASP A 243 -10.53 -13.27 3.10
CA ASP A 243 -9.90 -11.96 2.96
C ASP A 243 -8.94 -11.68 4.13
N GLY A 244 -9.32 -12.07 5.35
CA GLY A 244 -8.47 -11.92 6.53
C GLY A 244 -7.18 -12.74 6.44
N LEU A 245 -7.27 -14.00 6.01
CA LEU A 245 -6.08 -14.84 5.89
C LEU A 245 -5.22 -14.45 4.70
N PHE A 246 -5.83 -14.18 3.55
CA PHE A 246 -5.12 -13.60 2.39
C PHE A 246 -4.36 -12.34 2.80
N SER A 247 -4.99 -11.47 3.62
CA SER A 247 -4.32 -10.27 4.15
C SER A 247 -3.06 -10.58 4.94
N LEU A 248 -3.06 -11.65 5.75
CA LEU A 248 -1.89 -12.09 6.49
C LEU A 248 -0.79 -12.62 5.57
N HIS A 249 -1.15 -13.40 4.53
CA HIS A 249 -0.20 -13.87 3.52
C HIS A 249 0.51 -12.72 2.78
N TYR A 250 -0.26 -11.74 2.30
CA TYR A 250 0.32 -10.56 1.66
C TYR A 250 1.17 -9.74 2.63
N SER A 251 0.67 -9.54 3.86
CA SER A 251 1.43 -8.85 4.90
C SER A 251 2.75 -9.54 5.20
N ALA A 252 2.79 -10.88 5.21
CA ALA A 252 4.03 -11.64 5.39
C ALA A 252 5.05 -11.36 4.28
N VAL A 253 4.62 -11.35 3.02
CA VAL A 253 5.50 -10.96 1.90
C VAL A 253 5.97 -9.51 2.04
N PHE A 254 5.09 -8.62 2.51
CA PHE A 254 5.40 -7.19 2.69
C PHE A 254 6.44 -6.92 3.77
N ILE A 255 6.53 -7.79 4.79
CA ILE A 255 7.51 -7.68 5.87
C ILE A 255 8.61 -8.75 5.79
N ALA A 256 8.75 -9.41 4.62
CA ALA A 256 9.69 -10.51 4.40
C ALA A 256 11.13 -10.23 4.87
N PRO A 257 11.73 -9.03 4.66
CA PRO A 257 13.09 -8.77 5.15
C PRO A 257 13.24 -8.95 6.67
N LEU A 258 12.24 -8.50 7.43
CA LEU A 258 12.22 -8.64 8.89
C LEU A 258 11.90 -10.06 9.31
N LEU A 259 10.96 -10.74 8.65
CA LEU A 259 10.60 -12.13 8.94
C LEU A 259 11.78 -13.08 8.71
N ILE A 260 12.49 -12.94 7.59
CA ILE A 260 13.68 -13.76 7.30
C ILE A 260 14.74 -13.58 8.38
N THR A 261 15.04 -12.33 8.74
CA THR A 261 15.98 -12.01 9.82
C THR A 261 15.54 -12.65 11.14
N PHE A 262 14.26 -12.53 11.47
CA PHE A 262 13.69 -13.08 12.69
C PHE A 262 13.79 -14.61 12.73
N VAL A 263 13.40 -15.29 11.64
CA VAL A 263 13.48 -16.76 11.53
C VAL A 263 14.92 -17.25 11.63
N LEU A 264 15.86 -16.63 10.92
CA LEU A 264 17.29 -16.96 11.03
C LEU A 264 17.83 -16.77 12.46
N ALA A 265 17.35 -15.74 13.16
CA ALA A 265 17.72 -15.52 14.55
C ALA A 265 17.22 -16.63 15.49
N LEU A 266 16.00 -17.14 15.23
CA LEU A 266 15.44 -18.25 15.99
C LEU A 266 16.20 -19.56 15.73
N LEU A 267 16.54 -19.83 14.46
CA LEU A 267 17.29 -21.03 14.07
C LEU A 267 18.71 -21.05 14.66
N THR A 268 19.37 -19.89 14.73
CA THR A 268 20.75 -19.80 15.26
C THR A 268 20.83 -19.80 16.79
N LYS A 269 19.74 -19.46 17.50
CA LYS A 269 19.71 -19.38 18.98
C LYS A 269 18.43 -19.97 19.58
N PRO A 270 18.20 -21.29 19.45
CA PRO A 270 16.94 -21.94 19.84
C PRO A 270 16.61 -21.82 21.33
N GLY A 271 17.62 -21.67 22.20
CA GLY A 271 17.41 -21.50 23.65
C GLY A 271 16.57 -20.28 24.04
N ARG A 272 16.38 -19.31 23.14
CA ARG A 272 15.55 -18.11 23.35
C ARG A 272 14.06 -18.31 23.04
N ILE A 273 13.68 -19.45 22.44
CA ILE A 273 12.28 -19.82 22.20
C ILE A 273 11.56 -20.09 23.53
N LYS A 274 12.28 -20.50 24.58
CA LYS A 274 11.73 -20.71 25.93
C LYS A 274 11.05 -19.47 26.53
N THR A 275 11.31 -18.29 25.99
CA THR A 275 10.67 -17.02 26.39
C THR A 275 9.26 -16.82 25.83
N LEU A 276 8.86 -17.57 24.80
CA LEU A 276 7.47 -17.63 24.31
C LEU A 276 6.67 -18.52 25.29
N ARG A 277 6.36 -17.97 26.49
CA ARG A 277 5.70 -18.69 27.59
C ARG A 277 4.17 -18.70 27.44
N LEU A 278 3.63 -19.91 27.45
CA LEU A 278 2.23 -20.37 27.46
C LEU A 278 1.41 -20.21 26.17
N ASN A 279 0.80 -21.33 25.77
CA ASN A 279 -0.04 -21.56 24.59
C ASN A 279 0.66 -21.68 23.23
N PHE A 280 1.99 -21.64 23.14
CA PHE A 280 2.70 -21.85 21.87
C PHE A 280 2.20 -23.06 21.06
N PRO A 281 1.96 -24.26 21.65
CA PRO A 281 1.41 -25.38 20.90
C PRO A 281 0.00 -25.12 20.35
N LEU A 282 -0.87 -24.47 21.12
CA LEU A 282 -2.24 -24.16 20.72
C LEU A 282 -2.29 -23.03 19.68
N THR A 283 -1.47 -22.01 19.85
CA THR A 283 -1.30 -20.89 18.90
C THR A 283 -0.69 -21.39 17.59
N LEU A 284 0.33 -22.25 17.67
CA LEU A 284 0.93 -22.88 16.50
C LEU A 284 -0.05 -23.83 15.82
N ALA A 285 -0.79 -24.64 16.57
CA ALA A 285 -1.82 -25.52 16.01
C ALA A 285 -2.94 -24.73 15.33
N SER A 286 -3.40 -23.64 15.93
CA SER A 286 -4.40 -22.75 15.34
C SER A 286 -3.87 -22.09 14.06
N ALA A 287 -2.63 -21.60 14.09
CA ALA A 287 -2.00 -20.99 12.93
C ALA A 287 -1.76 -22.00 11.80
N LEU A 288 -1.34 -23.23 12.13
CA LEU A 288 -1.17 -24.33 11.18
C LEU A 288 -2.50 -24.80 10.60
N LEU A 289 -3.56 -24.96 11.39
CA LEU A 289 -4.89 -25.32 10.89
C LEU A 289 -5.44 -24.28 9.92
N VAL A 290 -5.31 -23.01 10.28
CA VAL A 290 -5.68 -21.86 9.46
C VAL A 290 -4.90 -21.84 8.14
N SER A 291 -3.60 -22.14 8.22
CA SER A 291 -2.66 -22.21 7.10
C SER A 291 -2.95 -23.39 6.15
N ILE A 292 -3.19 -24.57 6.71
CA ILE A 292 -3.53 -25.77 5.94
C ILE A 292 -4.88 -25.57 5.24
N GLY A 293 -5.88 -25.02 5.93
CA GLY A 293 -7.17 -24.70 5.34
C GLY A 293 -7.06 -23.72 4.16
N THR A 294 -6.24 -22.68 4.28
CA THR A 294 -5.96 -21.75 3.16
C THR A 294 -5.24 -22.42 2.01
N MET A 295 -4.24 -23.27 2.28
CA MET A 295 -3.53 -24.02 1.24
C MET A 295 -4.46 -24.97 0.47
N ILE A 296 -5.36 -25.69 1.16
CA ILE A 296 -6.36 -26.56 0.52
C ILE A 296 -7.26 -25.75 -0.41
N LEU A 297 -7.67 -24.56 0.00
CA LEU A 297 -8.52 -23.69 -0.81
C LEU A 297 -7.79 -23.11 -2.01
N TYR A 298 -6.53 -22.73 -1.86
CA TYR A 298 -5.67 -22.31 -2.97
C TYR A 298 -5.52 -23.40 -4.03
N LEU A 299 -5.29 -24.64 -3.59
CA LEU A 299 -5.18 -25.79 -4.48
C LEU A 299 -6.52 -26.10 -5.16
N LYS A 300 -7.64 -26.03 -4.43
CA LYS A 300 -8.98 -26.29 -4.97
C LYS A 300 -9.38 -25.31 -6.06
N ASP A 301 -9.10 -24.02 -5.87
CA ASP A 301 -9.49 -22.98 -6.83
C ASP A 301 -8.48 -22.82 -7.98
N SER A 302 -7.39 -23.60 -8.00
CA SER A 302 -6.23 -23.40 -8.90
C SER A 302 -5.70 -21.95 -8.84
N ARG A 303 -5.89 -21.29 -7.69
CA ARG A 303 -5.46 -19.92 -7.45
C ARG A 303 -4.18 -19.99 -6.63
N LEU A 304 -3.02 -20.25 -7.23
CA LEU A 304 -1.77 -19.92 -6.54
C LEU A 304 -1.74 -18.40 -6.27
N MET A 305 -0.98 -17.93 -5.27
CA MET A 305 -1.01 -16.54 -4.77
C MET A 305 -1.25 -15.51 -5.91
N PRO A 306 -2.46 -14.91 -6.00
CA PRO A 306 -3.04 -14.48 -7.29
C PRO A 306 -2.33 -13.32 -8.00
N TYR A 307 -1.41 -12.64 -7.33
CA TYR A 307 -0.67 -11.50 -7.85
C TYR A 307 0.81 -11.80 -8.07
N LEU A 308 1.25 -13.06 -7.98
CA LEU A 308 2.66 -13.34 -8.26
C LEU A 308 3.09 -12.89 -9.66
N PRO A 309 2.36 -13.20 -10.74
CA PRO A 309 2.81 -12.81 -12.09
C PRO A 309 2.84 -11.29 -12.29
N SER A 310 1.99 -10.54 -11.58
CA SER A 310 1.91 -9.09 -11.68
C SER A 310 2.91 -8.38 -10.76
N ILE A 311 3.22 -8.94 -9.58
CA ILE A 311 4.19 -8.39 -8.62
C ILE A 311 5.60 -8.83 -8.98
N PHE A 312 5.78 -10.08 -9.37
CA PHE A 312 7.02 -10.70 -9.85
C PHE A 312 6.84 -11.02 -11.34
N SER A 313 7.35 -10.13 -12.20
CA SER A 313 7.56 -10.49 -13.59
C SER A 313 8.72 -11.48 -13.63
N ILE A 314 8.45 -12.75 -13.35
CA ILE A 314 9.43 -13.84 -13.49
C ILE A 314 9.97 -13.84 -14.91
N GLY A 315 9.12 -13.48 -15.89
CA GLY A 315 9.49 -13.25 -17.28
C GLY A 315 10.58 -12.20 -17.51
N ALA A 316 10.78 -11.24 -16.61
CA ALA A 316 11.90 -10.29 -16.69
C ALA A 316 13.21 -10.91 -16.20
N LEU A 317 13.17 -11.68 -15.12
CA LEU A 317 14.34 -12.38 -14.58
C LEU A 317 14.80 -13.51 -15.52
N THR A 318 13.87 -14.31 -16.04
CA THR A 318 14.18 -15.39 -16.99
C THR A 318 14.76 -14.86 -18.29
N ARG A 319 14.25 -13.72 -18.80
CA ARG A 319 14.78 -13.11 -20.03
C ARG A 319 16.20 -12.58 -19.90
N VAL A 320 16.58 -12.02 -18.75
CA VAL A 320 17.91 -11.40 -18.62
C VAL A 320 18.98 -12.41 -18.23
N PHE A 321 18.67 -13.33 -17.32
CA PHE A 321 19.68 -14.28 -16.86
C PHE A 321 19.71 -15.56 -17.71
N ASN A 322 18.84 -15.67 -18.73
CA ASN A 322 18.64 -16.88 -19.54
C ASN A 322 18.44 -18.16 -18.69
N PHE A 323 18.00 -17.96 -17.45
CA PHE A 323 17.86 -18.98 -16.42
C PHE A 323 16.37 -19.29 -16.27
N GLN A 324 15.90 -20.38 -16.89
CA GLN A 324 14.62 -21.00 -16.56
C GLN A 324 14.76 -21.81 -15.25
N ILE A 325 15.18 -21.19 -14.14
CA ILE A 325 15.36 -21.93 -12.89
C ILE A 325 14.01 -22.37 -12.30
N LEU A 326 12.94 -21.59 -12.50
CA LEU A 326 11.60 -21.91 -12.00
C LEU A 326 10.52 -21.54 -13.02
N SER A 327 9.55 -22.45 -13.21
CA SER A 327 8.30 -22.10 -13.89
C SER A 327 7.50 -21.09 -13.05
N PRO A 328 6.60 -20.29 -13.64
CA PRO A 328 5.71 -19.39 -12.90
C PRO A 328 4.95 -20.10 -11.77
N ASP A 329 4.55 -21.36 -11.99
CA ASP A 329 3.85 -22.17 -11.01
C ASP A 329 4.75 -22.58 -9.85
N GLN A 330 6.00 -22.99 -10.12
CA GLN A 330 6.97 -23.33 -9.09
C GLN A 330 7.32 -22.13 -8.20
N ALA A 331 7.55 -20.96 -8.80
CA ALA A 331 7.80 -19.75 -8.05
C ALA A 331 6.59 -19.34 -7.20
N SER A 332 5.37 -19.49 -7.74
CA SER A 332 4.12 -19.22 -7.02
C SER A 332 3.92 -20.18 -5.86
N LEU A 333 4.28 -21.45 -6.01
CA LEU A 333 4.25 -22.44 -4.94
C LEU A 333 5.24 -22.10 -3.81
N ILE A 334 6.49 -21.78 -4.15
CA ILE A 334 7.52 -21.41 -3.17
C ILE A 334 7.11 -20.16 -2.37
N LEU A 335 6.62 -19.13 -3.06
CA LEU A 335 6.17 -17.88 -2.42
C LEU A 335 4.89 -18.09 -1.60
N THR A 336 3.99 -18.97 -2.04
CA THR A 336 2.83 -19.39 -1.24
C THR A 336 3.31 -20.04 0.06
N GLY A 337 4.24 -20.99 0.00
CA GLY A 337 4.82 -21.64 1.19
C GLY A 337 5.54 -20.65 2.13
N PHE A 338 6.31 -19.71 1.59
CA PHE A 338 6.95 -18.65 2.37
C PHE A 338 5.92 -17.73 3.04
N SER A 339 4.91 -17.28 2.29
CA SER A 339 3.85 -16.41 2.82
C SER A 339 3.05 -17.10 3.92
N LEU A 340 2.83 -18.41 3.81
CA LEU A 340 2.17 -19.24 4.81
C LEU A 340 2.96 -19.25 6.12
N ALA A 341 4.25 -19.58 6.05
CA ALA A 341 5.13 -19.59 7.21
C ALA A 341 5.21 -18.21 7.87
N GLY A 342 5.29 -17.15 7.06
CA GLY A 342 5.29 -15.79 7.56
C GLY A 342 3.95 -15.37 8.20
N ALA A 343 2.82 -15.77 7.62
CA ALA A 343 1.49 -15.51 8.18
C ALA A 343 1.31 -16.18 9.55
N ILE A 344 1.80 -17.41 9.71
CA ILE A 344 1.83 -18.11 11.01
C ILE A 344 2.62 -17.29 12.04
N VAL A 345 3.82 -16.85 11.69
CA VAL A 345 4.66 -16.04 12.58
C VAL A 345 3.95 -14.74 12.95
N ILE A 346 3.38 -14.03 11.98
CA ILE A 346 2.62 -12.79 12.22
C ILE A 346 1.45 -13.05 13.17
N LEU A 347 0.66 -14.11 12.92
CA LEU A 347 -0.50 -14.42 13.74
C LEU A 347 -0.11 -14.72 15.19
N ILE A 348 0.97 -15.49 15.41
CA ILE A 348 1.52 -15.74 16.74
C ILE A 348 1.88 -14.42 17.42
N ILE A 349 2.57 -13.52 16.70
CA ILE A 349 2.99 -12.22 17.24
C ILE A 349 1.79 -11.36 17.60
N LEU A 350 0.77 -11.29 16.74
CA LEU A 350 -0.44 -10.53 17.02
C LEU A 350 -1.18 -11.09 18.23
N LEU A 351 -1.38 -12.41 18.29
CA LEU A 351 -2.05 -13.05 19.43
C LEU A 351 -1.28 -12.80 20.73
N GLU A 352 0.04 -12.94 20.72
CA GLU A 352 0.88 -12.59 21.88
C GLU A 352 0.85 -11.11 22.22
N HIS A 353 0.64 -10.23 21.25
CA HIS A 353 0.56 -8.80 21.51
C HIS A 353 -0.78 -8.43 22.16
N PHE A 354 -1.88 -9.08 21.76
CA PHE A 354 -3.23 -8.77 22.26
C PHE A 354 -3.62 -9.51 23.55
N LEU A 355 -3.10 -10.72 23.81
CA LEU A 355 -3.46 -11.53 24.99
C LEU A 355 -3.00 -10.97 26.36
N PRO A 356 -1.82 -10.34 26.52
CA PRO A 356 -1.34 -9.81 27.80
C PRO A 356 -2.21 -8.69 28.36
N TRP A 357 -3.01 -8.03 27.52
CA TRP A 357 -3.91 -6.94 27.92
C TRP A 357 -4.86 -7.35 29.07
N ARG A 358 -5.18 -8.65 29.19
CA ARG A 358 -6.07 -9.16 30.24
C ARG A 358 -5.41 -9.29 31.63
N LYS A 359 -4.09 -9.44 31.73
CA LYS A 359 -3.42 -9.76 33.02
C LYS A 359 -3.08 -8.53 33.85
N GLU A 360 -2.79 -7.37 33.25
CA GLU A 360 -2.53 -6.14 34.02
C GLU A 360 -3.82 -5.47 34.54
N ILE A 361 -4.99 -5.73 33.93
CA ILE A 361 -6.28 -5.16 34.34
C ILE A 361 -6.79 -5.76 35.66
N ASN A 362 -6.40 -7.00 35.98
CA ASN A 362 -6.89 -7.74 37.15
C ASN A 362 -5.91 -7.80 38.32
N LEU A 363 -4.80 -7.04 38.31
CA LEU A 363 -3.96 -6.94 39.51
C LEU A 363 -4.68 -6.05 40.55
N PRO A 364 -5.03 -6.60 41.73
CA PRO A 364 -5.72 -5.84 42.76
C PRO A 364 -4.85 -4.66 43.24
N ALA A 365 -5.52 -3.58 43.67
CA ALA A 365 -4.89 -2.27 43.91
C ALA A 365 -3.80 -2.30 45.00
N ASP A 366 -3.86 -3.29 45.89
CA ASP A 366 -2.90 -3.62 46.93
C ASP A 366 -1.54 -4.08 46.38
N GLN A 367 -1.49 -4.80 45.27
CA GLN A 367 -0.24 -5.23 44.61
C GLN A 367 0.43 -4.15 43.74
N ARG A 368 -0.22 -2.98 43.55
CA ARG A 368 0.40 -1.83 42.86
C ARG A 368 1.30 -0.99 43.78
N LYS A 369 1.39 -1.32 45.07
CA LYS A 369 2.39 -0.71 45.96
C LYS A 369 3.77 -1.20 45.54
N MET A 370 4.42 -0.47 44.63
CA MET A 370 5.81 -0.71 44.28
C MET A 370 6.67 -0.72 45.55
N PRO A 371 7.65 -1.63 45.65
CA PRO A 371 8.59 -1.64 46.76
C PRO A 371 9.21 -0.26 46.90
N ASN A 372 9.21 0.26 48.13
CA ASN A 372 9.60 1.61 48.49
C ASN A 372 11.07 1.85 48.07
N LYS A 373 11.31 2.34 46.84
CA LYS A 373 12.63 2.61 46.26
C LYS A 373 13.23 3.87 46.90
N ARG A 374 13.58 3.82 48.19
CA ARG A 374 14.43 4.85 48.82
C ARG A 374 15.89 4.79 48.34
N GLY A 375 16.32 3.69 47.68
CA GLY A 375 17.70 3.53 47.21
C GLY A 375 18.02 3.99 45.78
N SER A 376 17.05 4.11 44.84
CA SER A 376 17.38 4.34 43.42
C SER A 376 17.45 5.81 42.97
N LYS A 377 17.06 6.76 43.83
CA LYS A 377 17.09 8.20 43.47
C LYS A 377 18.51 8.74 43.22
N ARG A 378 19.55 8.13 43.82
CA ARG A 378 20.96 8.56 43.61
C ARG A 378 21.54 8.13 42.26
N ALA A 379 21.13 6.98 41.72
CA ALA A 379 21.62 6.51 40.41
C ALA A 379 20.94 7.24 39.24
N GLU A 380 19.67 7.62 39.41
CA GLU A 380 18.89 8.30 38.37
C GLU A 380 19.28 9.78 38.24
N ALA A 381 19.67 10.45 39.33
CA ALA A 381 20.19 11.82 39.32
C ALA A 381 21.54 11.95 38.58
N ALA A 382 22.38 10.90 38.59
CA ALA A 382 23.67 10.90 37.91
C ALA A 382 23.57 10.66 36.39
N ALA A 383 22.49 10.03 35.91
CA ALA A 383 22.29 9.76 34.49
C ALA A 383 21.65 10.93 33.72
N ILE A 384 20.93 11.82 34.41
CA ILE A 384 20.19 12.94 33.80
C ILE A 384 21.10 14.15 33.52
N SER A 385 22.30 14.22 34.10
CA SER A 385 23.22 15.37 33.98
C SER A 385 24.03 15.45 32.68
N ARG A 386 23.84 14.54 31.70
CA ARG A 386 24.66 14.50 30.46
C ARG A 386 23.90 14.70 29.14
N CYS A 387 22.69 15.25 29.15
CA CYS A 387 22.01 15.66 27.92
C CYS A 387 22.08 17.19 27.74
N PRO A 388 22.60 17.71 26.60
CA PRO A 388 22.55 19.14 26.31
C PRO A 388 21.11 19.62 26.23
N ARG A 389 20.79 20.64 27.03
CA ARG A 389 19.54 21.40 26.97
C ARG A 389 19.55 22.25 25.71
N GLU A 390 18.70 21.92 24.74
CA GLU A 390 18.24 22.90 23.76
C GLU A 390 16.86 23.42 24.16
N ASP A 391 16.80 24.74 24.29
CA ASP A 391 15.67 25.51 24.79
C ASP A 391 14.50 25.55 23.81
N ARG A 392 13.42 24.86 24.18
CA ARG A 392 12.05 25.38 24.07
C ARG A 392 11.13 24.58 24.99
N ALA A 393 10.65 25.24 26.04
CA ALA A 393 9.86 24.68 27.14
C ALA A 393 8.49 24.15 26.69
N ILE A 394 8.48 22.97 26.09
CA ILE A 394 7.32 22.08 26.14
C ILE A 394 7.31 21.51 27.56
N LYS A 395 6.35 21.93 28.41
CA LYS A 395 6.08 21.28 29.71
C LYS A 395 5.90 19.78 29.46
N GLN A 396 6.97 19.00 29.65
CA GLN A 396 6.91 17.56 29.58
C GLN A 396 6.05 17.06 30.76
N PRO A 397 5.30 15.95 30.59
CA PRO A 397 4.47 15.41 31.67
C PRO A 397 5.32 15.22 32.92
N SER A 398 4.88 15.81 34.03
CA SER A 398 5.67 15.97 35.25
C SER A 398 5.88 14.68 36.04
N SER A 399 5.12 13.62 35.74
CA SER A 399 5.24 12.33 36.41
C SER A 399 5.45 11.16 35.43
N TRP A 400 6.26 10.19 35.84
CA TRP A 400 6.52 8.96 35.08
C TRP A 400 5.23 8.19 34.73
N ASN A 401 4.23 8.22 35.63
CA ASN A 401 2.92 7.61 35.42
C ASN A 401 2.14 8.25 34.27
N GLU A 402 2.19 9.59 34.14
CA GLU A 402 1.55 10.29 33.02
C GLU A 402 2.23 9.96 31.69
N GLN A 403 3.57 9.84 31.67
CA GLN A 403 4.31 9.48 30.46
C GLN A 403 3.98 8.05 30.00
N LYS A 404 3.89 7.09 30.93
CA LYS A 404 3.53 5.70 30.62
C LYS A 404 2.10 5.58 30.09
N MET A 405 1.15 6.29 30.72
CA MET A 405 -0.25 6.33 30.29
C MET A 405 -0.42 6.96 28.90
N CYS A 406 0.31 8.04 28.62
CA CYS A 406 0.26 8.72 27.32
C CYS A 406 0.85 7.86 26.19
N ALA A 407 1.93 7.12 26.45
CA ALA A 407 2.51 6.18 25.49
C ALA A 407 1.57 4.99 25.19
N ASP A 408 0.80 4.57 26.19
CA ASP A 408 -0.21 3.51 26.07
C ASP A 408 -1.38 3.91 25.15
N LEU A 409 -1.91 5.12 25.29
CA LEU A 409 -2.97 5.63 24.39
C LEU A 409 -2.53 5.70 22.92
N GLY A 410 -1.29 6.14 22.66
CA GLY A 410 -0.73 6.20 21.31
C GLY A 410 -0.60 4.82 20.65
N SER A 411 -0.18 3.81 21.41
CA SER A 411 -0.13 2.43 20.92
C SER A 411 -1.53 1.88 20.68
N LYS A 412 -2.47 2.10 21.63
CA LYS A 412 -3.86 1.64 21.53
C LYS A 412 -4.56 2.17 20.28
N VAL A 413 -4.45 3.46 19.97
CA VAL A 413 -5.09 4.02 18.76
C VAL A 413 -4.52 3.42 17.48
N PHE A 414 -3.22 3.12 17.48
CA PHE A 414 -2.55 2.50 16.33
C PHE A 414 -3.02 1.06 16.11
N TYR A 415 -3.21 0.27 17.17
CA TYR A 415 -3.80 -1.07 17.08
C TYR A 415 -5.26 -1.03 16.66
N LEU A 416 -6.06 -0.15 17.27
CA LEU A 416 -7.46 0.04 16.90
C LEU A 416 -7.58 0.42 15.43
N TRP A 417 -6.68 1.26 14.91
CA TRP A 417 -6.64 1.59 13.49
C TRP A 417 -6.40 0.36 12.61
N GLY A 418 -5.43 -0.49 12.92
CA GLY A 418 -5.19 -1.68 12.11
C GLY A 418 -6.37 -2.67 12.14
N VAL A 419 -7.04 -2.82 13.29
CA VAL A 419 -8.27 -3.63 13.38
C VAL A 419 -9.40 -3.00 12.57
N SER A 420 -9.66 -1.71 12.73
CA SER A 420 -10.67 -0.99 11.95
C SER A 420 -10.39 -1.04 10.45
N TYR A 421 -9.12 -0.93 10.03
CA TYR A 421 -8.71 -1.02 8.63
C TYR A 421 -8.97 -2.42 8.07
N LEU A 422 -8.59 -3.47 8.81
CA LEU A 422 -8.84 -4.85 8.41
C LEU A 422 -10.34 -5.13 8.29
N LEU A 423 -11.16 -4.67 9.25
CA LEU A 423 -12.61 -4.78 9.18
C LEU A 423 -13.18 -4.08 7.94
N VAL A 424 -12.77 -2.83 7.68
CA VAL A 424 -13.20 -2.09 6.48
C VAL A 424 -12.81 -2.84 5.20
N ALA A 425 -11.60 -3.40 5.14
CA ALA A 425 -11.15 -4.19 3.99
C ALA A 425 -12.02 -5.43 3.78
N ILE A 426 -12.32 -6.18 4.83
CA ILE A 426 -13.15 -7.39 4.77
C ILE A 426 -14.60 -7.05 4.38
N PHE A 427 -15.19 -6.01 4.96
CA PHE A 427 -16.58 -5.64 4.66
C PHE A 427 -16.76 -5.19 3.22
N ILE A 428 -15.80 -4.42 2.68
CA ILE A 428 -15.84 -3.93 1.29
C ILE A 428 -15.50 -5.06 0.31
N GLY A 429 -14.98 -6.21 0.77
CA GLY A 429 -14.48 -7.27 -0.09
C GLY A 429 -13.21 -6.83 -0.82
N LEU A 430 -12.37 -6.04 -0.15
CA LEU A 430 -10.99 -5.77 -0.58
C LEU A 430 -10.14 -6.99 -0.25
N SER A 431 -10.51 -8.11 -0.84
CA SER A 431 -9.93 -9.42 -0.61
C SER A 431 -8.51 -9.55 -1.18
N TYR A 432 -8.08 -8.60 -2.01
CA TYR A 432 -6.94 -8.77 -2.91
C TYR A 432 -6.18 -7.45 -3.15
N ASP A 433 -4.87 -7.56 -3.40
CA ASP A 433 -3.96 -6.50 -3.89
C ASP A 433 -3.32 -5.59 -2.80
N ARG A 434 -2.63 -4.55 -3.28
CA ARG A 434 -1.96 -3.43 -2.60
C ARG A 434 -2.81 -2.69 -1.56
N TYR A 435 -4.12 -2.92 -1.45
CA TYR A 435 -4.97 -2.30 -0.43
C TYR A 435 -4.66 -2.78 0.99
N LEU A 436 -3.98 -3.90 1.12
CA LEU A 436 -3.54 -4.44 2.42
C LEU A 436 -2.17 -3.89 2.84
N PHE A 437 -1.50 -3.17 1.94
CA PHE A 437 -0.20 -2.58 2.20
C PHE A 437 -0.14 -1.70 3.46
N PRO A 438 -1.16 -0.91 3.84
CA PRO A 438 -1.17 -0.17 5.10
C PRO A 438 -1.00 -1.05 6.33
N LEU A 439 -1.60 -2.26 6.36
CA LEU A 439 -1.48 -3.17 7.50
C LEU A 439 -0.03 -3.62 7.73
N SER A 440 0.83 -3.58 6.71
CA SER A 440 2.25 -3.89 6.86
C SER A 440 2.92 -3.01 7.92
N ILE A 441 2.48 -1.77 8.11
CA ILE A 441 3.04 -0.85 9.10
C ILE A 441 2.76 -1.34 10.52
N LEU A 442 1.53 -1.82 10.76
CA LEU A 442 1.17 -2.42 12.04
C LEU A 442 2.01 -3.68 12.30
N MET A 443 2.20 -4.51 11.28
CA MET A 443 3.00 -5.73 11.40
C MET A 443 4.48 -5.44 11.66
N ILE A 444 5.05 -4.43 10.97
CA ILE A 444 6.41 -3.93 11.21
C ILE A 444 6.56 -3.50 12.67
N TYR A 445 5.64 -2.67 13.17
CA TYR A 445 5.69 -2.22 14.56
C TYR A 445 5.53 -3.37 15.55
N ALA A 446 4.57 -4.28 15.36
CA ALA A 446 4.32 -5.41 16.24
C ALA A 446 5.56 -6.32 16.35
N LEU A 447 6.22 -6.62 15.23
CA LEU A 447 7.43 -7.43 15.20
C LEU A 447 8.62 -6.72 15.88
N LEU A 448 8.86 -5.44 15.55
CA LEU A 448 10.00 -4.68 16.08
C LEU A 448 9.87 -4.35 17.57
N SER A 449 8.65 -4.03 18.04
CA SER A 449 8.38 -3.73 19.45
C SER A 449 8.49 -4.98 20.33
N ARG A 450 8.10 -6.14 19.82
CA ARG A 450 8.15 -7.41 20.56
C ARG A 450 9.55 -8.00 20.64
N PHE A 451 10.35 -7.90 19.57
CA PHE A 451 11.67 -8.53 19.49
C PHE A 451 12.82 -7.56 19.22
N PRO A 452 12.94 -6.44 19.95
CA PRO A 452 13.93 -5.41 19.67
C PRO A 452 15.38 -5.93 19.83
N ARG A 453 15.61 -6.83 20.81
CA ARG A 453 16.93 -7.45 21.04
C ARG A 453 17.33 -8.42 19.94
N ILE A 454 16.40 -9.24 19.46
CA ILE A 454 16.68 -10.26 18.43
C ILE A 454 17.08 -9.58 17.13
N ILE A 455 16.27 -8.61 16.68
CA ILE A 455 16.56 -7.82 15.49
C ILE A 455 17.83 -6.97 15.68
N GLY A 456 18.01 -6.41 16.88
CA GLY A 456 19.17 -5.60 17.24
C GLY A 456 20.50 -6.36 17.29
N GLU A 457 20.50 -7.67 17.53
CA GLU A 457 21.70 -8.53 17.43
C GLU A 457 21.98 -8.97 15.99
N GLN A 458 20.93 -9.11 15.16
CA GLN A 458 21.01 -9.58 13.78
C GLN A 458 21.14 -8.44 12.77
N ARG A 459 21.75 -7.30 13.14
CA ARG A 459 21.81 -6.10 12.28
C ARG A 459 22.45 -6.38 10.93
N LYS A 460 23.57 -7.12 10.93
CA LYS A 460 24.30 -7.48 9.70
C LYS A 460 23.40 -8.28 8.75
N THR A 461 22.78 -9.34 9.29
CA THR A 461 21.82 -10.18 8.56
C THR A 461 20.70 -9.35 7.97
N LEU A 462 20.07 -8.47 8.77
CA LEU A 462 19.00 -7.61 8.30
C LEU A 462 19.43 -6.67 7.17
N VAL A 463 20.59 -6.02 7.30
CA VAL A 463 21.12 -5.13 6.26
C VAL A 463 21.38 -5.90 4.97
N ILE A 464 21.98 -7.09 5.06
CA ILE A 464 22.22 -7.96 3.92
C ILE A 464 20.89 -8.37 3.27
N THR A 465 19.92 -8.82 4.05
CA THR A 465 18.59 -9.20 3.54
C THR A 465 17.89 -8.03 2.85
N LEU A 466 17.91 -6.83 3.45
CA LEU A 466 17.36 -5.61 2.84
C LEU A 466 18.08 -5.28 1.53
N ALA A 467 19.41 -5.35 1.48
CA ALA A 467 20.19 -5.06 0.28
C ALA A 467 19.93 -6.05 -0.85
N LEU A 468 19.86 -7.35 -0.55
CA LEU A 468 19.57 -8.40 -1.53
C LEU A 468 18.16 -8.24 -2.12
N ILE A 469 17.16 -8.05 -1.26
CA ILE A 469 15.77 -7.86 -1.68
C ILE A 469 15.63 -6.58 -2.51
N TYR A 470 16.24 -5.48 -2.07
CA TYR A 470 16.25 -4.23 -2.84
C TYR A 470 16.90 -4.41 -4.22
N SER A 471 18.04 -5.10 -4.30
CA SER A 471 18.76 -5.35 -5.55
C SER A 471 17.94 -6.20 -6.53
N LEU A 472 17.26 -7.23 -6.03
CA LEU A 472 16.37 -8.06 -6.84
C LEU A 472 15.21 -7.24 -7.43
N PHE A 473 14.56 -6.42 -6.60
CA PHE A 473 13.38 -5.68 -7.03
C PHE A 473 13.70 -4.45 -7.86
N ILE A 474 14.79 -3.74 -7.59
CA ILE A 474 15.17 -2.58 -8.39
C ILE A 474 15.46 -2.99 -9.84
N PHE A 475 16.04 -4.18 -10.02
CA PHE A 475 16.27 -4.76 -11.34
C PHE A 475 14.95 -5.10 -12.04
N GLN A 476 14.01 -5.73 -11.34
CA GLN A 476 12.70 -6.05 -11.88
C GLN A 476 11.93 -4.79 -12.29
N VAL A 477 11.96 -3.75 -11.45
CA VAL A 477 11.37 -2.45 -11.74
C VAL A 477 12.02 -1.84 -12.98
N ALA A 478 13.35 -1.83 -13.08
CA ALA A 478 14.07 -1.31 -14.25
C ALA A 478 13.68 -2.03 -15.55
N SER A 479 13.57 -3.35 -15.53
CA SER A 479 13.12 -4.15 -16.68
C SER A 479 11.68 -3.84 -17.08
N HIS A 480 10.76 -3.77 -16.11
CA HIS A 480 9.37 -3.44 -16.40
C HIS A 480 9.22 -2.04 -17.02
N ARG A 481 9.95 -1.06 -16.50
CA ARG A 481 9.96 0.29 -17.07
C ARG A 481 10.45 0.34 -18.51
N LEU A 482 11.46 -0.47 -18.86
CA LEU A 482 11.95 -0.53 -20.24
C LEU A 482 10.84 -0.97 -21.20
N SER A 483 10.01 -1.94 -20.81
CA SER A 483 8.83 -2.36 -21.60
C SER A 483 7.84 -1.20 -21.79
N LEU A 484 7.48 -0.53 -20.71
CA LEU A 484 6.51 0.57 -20.76
C LEU A 484 7.00 1.76 -21.57
N ASP A 485 8.28 2.09 -21.43
CA ASP A 485 8.92 3.16 -22.17
C ASP A 485 8.98 2.86 -23.68
N LEU A 486 9.24 1.61 -24.06
CA LEU A 486 9.17 1.13 -25.44
C LEU A 486 7.76 1.22 -26.02
N GLU A 487 6.78 0.66 -25.30
CA GLU A 487 5.37 0.69 -25.70
C GLU A 487 4.87 2.13 -25.90
N TRP A 488 5.22 3.01 -24.96
CA TRP A 488 4.84 4.42 -25.02
C TRP A 488 5.52 5.16 -26.16
N THR A 489 6.83 4.95 -26.35
CA THR A 489 7.58 5.58 -27.45
C THR A 489 7.05 5.12 -28.80
N ALA A 490 6.71 3.84 -28.94
CA ALA A 490 6.07 3.31 -30.14
C ALA A 490 4.71 3.97 -30.39
N GLY A 491 3.89 4.15 -29.36
CA GLY A 491 2.61 4.84 -29.46
C GLY A 491 2.75 6.31 -29.87
N GLU A 492 3.67 7.05 -29.24
CA GLU A 492 3.96 8.45 -29.60
C GLU A 492 4.49 8.56 -31.04
N SER A 493 5.29 7.60 -31.51
CA SER A 493 5.79 7.60 -32.89
C SER A 493 4.67 7.52 -33.92
N LEU A 494 3.63 6.71 -33.67
CA LEU A 494 2.46 6.63 -34.54
C LEU A 494 1.63 7.92 -34.51
N ILE A 495 1.49 8.56 -33.34
CA ILE A 495 0.82 9.87 -33.22
C ILE A 495 1.58 10.92 -34.04
N HIS A 496 2.92 10.92 -33.97
CA HIS A 496 3.76 11.82 -34.79
C HIS A 496 3.63 11.56 -36.30
N GLU A 497 3.31 10.33 -36.69
CA GLU A 497 3.00 9.95 -38.08
C GLU A 497 1.56 10.30 -38.50
N GLY A 498 0.79 10.94 -37.61
CA GLY A 498 -0.58 11.39 -37.88
C GLY A 498 -1.67 10.35 -37.59
N VAL A 499 -1.31 9.21 -37.00
CA VAL A 499 -2.29 8.21 -36.56
C VAL A 499 -3.06 8.76 -35.38
N GLN A 500 -4.39 8.78 -35.48
CA GLN A 500 -5.24 9.23 -34.38
C GLN A 500 -5.03 8.33 -33.15
N PRO A 501 -4.92 8.87 -31.93
CA PRO A 501 -4.66 8.06 -30.74
C PRO A 501 -5.65 6.90 -30.57
N CYS A 502 -6.93 7.12 -30.90
CA CYS A 502 -7.99 6.12 -30.82
C CYS A 502 -7.81 4.89 -31.73
N ALA A 503 -6.99 5.02 -32.78
CA ALA A 503 -6.62 3.91 -33.66
C ALA A 503 -5.41 3.12 -33.12
N ILE A 504 -4.80 3.53 -32.00
CA ILE A 504 -3.61 2.92 -31.41
C ILE A 504 -4.00 2.21 -30.12
N ASN A 505 -3.61 0.94 -29.98
CA ASN A 505 -3.58 0.26 -28.69
C ASN A 505 -2.13 0.05 -28.24
N ALA A 506 -1.69 0.85 -27.27
CA ALA A 506 -0.34 0.79 -26.69
C ALA A 506 -0.35 0.42 -25.20
N GLY A 507 -1.32 -0.38 -24.79
CA GLY A 507 -1.49 -0.80 -23.40
C GLY A 507 -2.33 0.17 -22.56
N LEU A 508 -2.72 -0.31 -21.37
CA LEU A 508 -3.76 0.31 -20.55
C LEU A 508 -3.45 1.75 -20.14
N GLY A 509 -2.20 2.02 -19.74
CA GLY A 509 -1.80 3.37 -19.31
C GLY A 509 -1.84 4.41 -20.44
N PHE A 510 -1.38 4.03 -21.64
CA PHE A 510 -1.43 4.88 -22.83
C PHE A 510 -2.88 5.15 -23.24
N ASN A 511 -3.67 4.08 -23.36
CA ASN A 511 -5.06 4.19 -23.79
C ASN A 511 -5.90 5.03 -22.81
N HIS A 512 -5.69 4.87 -21.50
CA HIS A 512 -6.36 5.70 -20.50
C HIS A 512 -5.96 7.18 -20.56
N PHE A 513 -4.74 7.49 -20.97
CA PHE A 513 -4.25 8.86 -21.04
C PHE A 513 -4.68 9.55 -22.35
N TYR A 514 -4.51 8.89 -23.50
CA TYR A 514 -4.73 9.47 -24.82
C TYR A 514 -6.09 9.13 -25.45
N ASN A 515 -6.66 7.94 -25.20
CA ASN A 515 -7.82 7.43 -25.95
C ASN A 515 -9.13 7.56 -25.19
N PHE A 516 -9.12 8.29 -24.08
CA PHE A 516 -10.21 8.30 -23.12
C PHE A 516 -11.57 8.68 -23.74
N ASP A 517 -11.58 9.72 -24.58
CA ASP A 517 -12.83 10.22 -25.17
C ASP A 517 -13.44 9.16 -26.11
N CYS A 518 -12.61 8.51 -26.92
CA CYS A 518 -13.04 7.45 -27.84
C CYS A 518 -13.45 6.16 -27.10
N LEU A 519 -12.80 5.84 -25.98
CA LEU A 519 -13.23 4.75 -25.12
C LEU A 519 -14.61 5.02 -24.52
N THR A 520 -14.92 6.27 -24.18
CA THR A 520 -16.20 6.65 -23.53
C THR A 520 -17.39 6.34 -24.43
N ASP A 521 -17.29 6.62 -25.73
CA ASP A 521 -18.35 6.34 -26.71
C ASP A 521 -18.58 4.82 -26.86
N LEU A 522 -17.50 4.05 -27.00
CA LEU A 522 -17.57 2.58 -27.05
C LEU A 522 -18.18 1.98 -25.77
N TYR A 523 -17.86 2.55 -24.60
CA TYR A 523 -18.43 2.11 -23.33
C TYR A 523 -19.93 2.39 -23.21
N GLN A 524 -20.46 3.41 -23.89
CA GLN A 524 -21.90 3.65 -23.94
C GLN A 524 -22.63 2.60 -24.79
N GLU A 525 -21.99 2.12 -25.87
CA GLU A 525 -22.56 1.09 -26.75
C GLU A 525 -22.58 -0.31 -26.11
N ILE A 526 -21.60 -0.66 -25.27
CA ILE A 526 -21.48 -2.01 -24.65
C ILE A 526 -22.43 -2.19 -23.43
N ARG A 527 -23.40 -1.30 -23.21
CA ARG A 527 -24.33 -1.31 -22.05
C ARG A 527 -25.21 -2.55 -21.87
N VAL A 528 -25.12 -3.58 -22.72
CA VAL A 528 -25.99 -4.77 -22.67
C VAL A 528 -25.18 -6.05 -22.35
N GLY A 529 -25.08 -6.36 -21.05
CA GLY A 529 -25.09 -7.76 -20.58
C GLY A 529 -23.77 -8.55 -20.51
N ARG A 530 -22.58 -8.00 -20.80
CA ARG A 530 -21.31 -8.72 -20.59
C ARG A 530 -20.31 -7.91 -19.77
N PRO A 531 -19.60 -8.49 -18.78
CA PRO A 531 -18.50 -7.83 -18.12
C PRO A 531 -17.42 -7.49 -19.15
N ILE A 532 -17.09 -6.21 -19.24
CA ILE A 532 -16.03 -5.74 -20.12
C ILE A 532 -14.72 -6.16 -19.47
N ASN A 533 -14.02 -7.13 -20.07
CA ASN A 533 -12.61 -7.32 -19.77
C ASN A 533 -11.91 -6.05 -20.27
N TRP A 534 -11.47 -5.21 -19.34
CA TRP A 534 -10.72 -3.97 -19.52
C TRP A 534 -9.38 -4.16 -20.26
N TYR A 535 -9.01 -5.41 -20.51
CA TYR A 535 -7.92 -5.84 -21.40
C TYR A 535 -8.35 -5.99 -22.86
N LYS A 536 -9.63 -5.80 -23.20
CA LYS A 536 -10.13 -5.97 -24.57
C LYS A 536 -9.63 -4.84 -25.45
N PHE A 537 -9.02 -5.24 -26.58
CA PHE A 537 -8.62 -4.35 -27.65
C PHE A 537 -9.81 -3.50 -28.10
N HIS A 538 -9.57 -2.21 -28.35
CA HIS A 538 -10.54 -1.39 -29.04
C HIS A 538 -10.83 -2.08 -30.39
N PRO A 539 -12.08 -2.49 -30.68
CA PRO A 539 -12.39 -3.22 -31.90
C PRO A 539 -12.07 -2.41 -33.16
N LEU A 540 -11.87 -1.10 -33.04
CA LEU A 540 -11.46 -0.19 -34.11
C LEU A 540 -9.96 0.18 -34.06
N ALA A 541 -9.16 -0.37 -33.13
CA ALA A 541 -7.71 -0.13 -33.17
C ALA A 541 -7.12 -0.71 -34.44
N GLU A 542 -6.45 0.14 -35.20
CA GLU A 542 -5.71 -0.21 -36.42
C GLU A 542 -4.30 -0.67 -36.08
N PHE A 543 -3.70 -0.12 -35.02
CA PHE A 543 -2.35 -0.43 -34.59
C PHE A 543 -2.33 -1.05 -33.19
N PHE A 544 -1.49 -2.08 -33.03
CA PHE A 544 -1.36 -2.86 -31.80
C PHE A 544 0.12 -2.91 -31.41
N ILE A 545 0.43 -2.46 -30.20
CA ILE A 545 1.79 -2.48 -29.69
C ILE A 545 1.89 -3.54 -28.60
N THR A 546 2.82 -4.47 -28.76
CA THR A 546 3.03 -5.57 -27.81
C THR A 546 4.49 -5.95 -27.71
N GLY A 547 4.89 -6.52 -26.57
CA GLY A 547 6.18 -7.15 -26.39
C GLY A 547 6.30 -8.55 -27.00
N GLN A 548 5.22 -9.09 -27.60
CA GLN A 548 5.18 -10.42 -28.19
C GLN A 548 5.53 -10.40 -29.70
N GLU A 549 6.50 -11.21 -30.07
CA GLU A 549 6.92 -11.45 -31.46
C GLU A 549 6.02 -12.48 -32.15
N GLY A 550 5.92 -12.43 -33.48
CA GLY A 550 5.25 -13.44 -34.30
C GLY A 550 3.74 -13.49 -34.12
N LEU A 551 3.13 -12.38 -33.68
CA LEU A 551 1.70 -12.32 -33.41
C LEU A 551 0.86 -12.50 -34.69
N GLU A 552 1.39 -12.13 -35.85
CA GLU A 552 0.81 -12.34 -37.18
C GLU A 552 0.60 -13.82 -37.52
N HIS A 553 1.38 -14.73 -36.93
CA HIS A 553 1.19 -16.17 -37.12
C HIS A 553 -0.01 -16.70 -36.34
N LYS A 554 -0.30 -16.10 -35.17
CA LYS A 554 -1.47 -16.43 -34.35
C LYS A 554 -2.73 -15.71 -34.85
N HIS A 555 -2.56 -14.53 -35.44
CA HIS A 555 -3.64 -13.67 -35.90
C HIS A 555 -3.38 -13.21 -37.34
N PRO A 556 -3.90 -13.94 -38.35
CA PRO A 556 -3.62 -13.65 -39.76
C PRO A 556 -4.16 -12.28 -40.22
N GLY A 557 -5.08 -11.68 -39.46
CA GLY A 557 -5.57 -10.31 -39.65
C GLY A 557 -4.56 -9.21 -39.27
N LEU A 558 -3.41 -9.56 -38.68
CA LEU A 558 -2.34 -8.63 -38.37
C LEU A 558 -1.19 -8.72 -39.38
N LYS A 559 -0.50 -7.59 -39.56
CA LYS A 559 0.78 -7.50 -40.28
C LYS A 559 1.77 -6.77 -39.39
N LEU A 560 2.98 -7.32 -39.24
CA LEU A 560 4.06 -6.61 -38.56
C LEU A 560 4.35 -5.31 -39.32
N TYR A 561 4.25 -4.19 -38.62
CA TYR A 561 4.44 -2.85 -39.15
C TYR A 561 5.84 -2.32 -38.85
N ARG A 562 6.26 -2.38 -37.58
CA ARG A 562 7.58 -1.89 -37.14
C ARG A 562 8.03 -2.60 -35.86
N THR A 563 9.34 -2.72 -35.66
CA THR A 563 9.95 -3.20 -34.42
C THR A 563 10.78 -2.08 -33.78
N PHE A 564 10.64 -1.91 -32.47
CA PHE A 564 11.47 -1.01 -31.66
C PHE A 564 12.36 -1.83 -30.76
N VAL A 565 13.62 -1.43 -30.66
CA VAL A 565 14.61 -2.03 -29.77
C VAL A 565 15.23 -0.92 -28.94
N ARG A 566 15.29 -1.11 -27.62
CA ARG A 566 15.95 -0.17 -26.71
C ARG A 566 16.81 -0.90 -25.71
N LYS A 567 18.04 -0.43 -25.55
CA LYS A 567 18.98 -0.92 -24.54
C LYS A 567 19.04 0.07 -23.36
N ARG A 568 19.09 -0.45 -22.13
CA ARG A 568 19.28 0.32 -20.88
C ARG A 568 20.30 -0.37 -19.97
N LEU A 569 20.73 0.35 -18.92
CA LEU A 569 21.71 -0.11 -17.92
C LEU A 569 23.01 -0.64 -18.58
N PHE A 570 23.69 0.22 -19.35
CA PHE A 570 24.94 -0.14 -20.03
C PHE A 570 24.81 -1.36 -20.97
N GLY A 571 23.62 -1.59 -21.53
CA GLY A 571 23.36 -2.71 -22.44
C GLY A 571 22.94 -4.01 -21.75
N LEU A 572 22.88 -4.05 -20.42
CA LEU A 572 22.45 -5.22 -19.66
C LEU A 572 20.96 -5.55 -19.83
N LEU A 573 20.15 -4.55 -20.18
CA LEU A 573 18.72 -4.74 -20.47
C LEU A 573 18.46 -4.38 -21.93
N GLU A 574 17.97 -5.33 -22.70
CA GLU A 574 17.41 -5.12 -24.03
C GLU A 574 15.91 -5.41 -24.00
N GLY A 575 15.13 -4.42 -24.41
CA GLY A 575 13.69 -4.58 -24.61
C GLY A 575 13.37 -4.46 -26.09
N LYS A 576 12.38 -5.23 -26.53
CA LYS A 576 11.80 -5.14 -27.87
C LYS A 576 10.30 -4.92 -27.75
N CYS A 577 9.73 -4.07 -28.59
CA CYS A 577 8.29 -4.03 -28.81
C CYS A 577 8.00 -4.02 -30.31
N TYR A 578 6.84 -4.58 -30.66
CA TYR A 578 6.41 -4.81 -32.02
C TYR A 578 5.10 -4.05 -32.23
N ILE A 579 5.04 -3.29 -33.32
CA ILE A 579 3.83 -2.64 -33.81
C ILE A 579 3.25 -3.55 -34.89
N TYR A 580 2.01 -3.97 -34.71
CA TYR A 580 1.23 -4.66 -35.72
C TYR A 580 0.13 -3.76 -36.24
N GLN A 581 -0.07 -3.76 -37.55
CA GLN A 581 -1.17 -3.07 -38.21
C GLN A 581 -2.25 -4.10 -38.61
N ARG A 582 -3.51 -3.76 -38.39
CA ARG A 582 -4.65 -4.53 -38.87
C ARG A 582 -4.72 -4.46 -40.39
N LYS A 583 -4.90 -5.61 -41.04
CA LYS A 583 -5.12 -5.68 -42.48
C LYS A 583 -6.50 -5.10 -42.83
N THR A 584 -6.56 -4.32 -43.90
CA THR A 584 -7.80 -3.74 -44.43
C THR A 584 -8.84 -4.83 -44.69
N GLY A 585 -10.07 -4.63 -44.23
CA GLY A 585 -11.17 -5.60 -44.40
C GLY A 585 -11.28 -6.68 -43.33
N PHE A 586 -10.35 -6.77 -42.38
CA PHE A 586 -10.45 -7.71 -41.26
C PHE A 586 -11.28 -7.10 -40.11
N GLN A 587 -12.52 -7.57 -39.93
CA GLN A 587 -13.44 -7.03 -38.92
C GLN A 587 -13.47 -7.84 -37.61
N GLU A 588 -12.85 -9.01 -37.57
CA GLU A 588 -12.90 -9.83 -36.36
C GLU A 588 -12.10 -9.19 -35.21
N PRO A 589 -12.62 -9.26 -33.97
CA PRO A 589 -11.87 -8.84 -32.80
C PRO A 589 -10.63 -9.73 -32.62
N ILE A 590 -9.47 -9.10 -32.49
CA ILE A 590 -8.20 -9.79 -32.24
C ILE A 590 -8.00 -9.96 -30.74
N TRP A 591 -7.72 -11.19 -30.29
CA TRP A 591 -7.51 -11.56 -28.89
C TRP A 591 -6.04 -11.95 -28.68
N ILE A 592 -5.25 -11.09 -28.04
CA ILE A 592 -3.81 -11.32 -27.76
C ILE A 592 -3.62 -11.99 -26.40
#